data_AF-A0A6J8B697-F1
#
_entry.id   AF-A0A6J8B697-F1
#
_cell.length_a   1.000
_cell.length_b   1.000
_cell.length_c   1.000
_cell.angle_alpha   90.00
_cell.angle_beta   90.00
_cell.angle_gamma   90.00
#
_symmetry.space_group_name_H-M   'P 1'
#
loop_
_entity.id
_entity.type
_entity.pdbx_description
1 polymer ?
#
loop_
_entity_poly.entity_id
_entity_poly.type
_entity_poly.pdbx_seq_one_letter_code
_entity_poly.pdbx_strand_id
1 'polypeptide(L)'
;MKSLKDSDNLRRKQFHRLADDHLDLDLEQLRRCTYEPSYETLATTKTAPSSTKHHATHHHRTHGTHPTKEPAETDSFSFKYDPLKHLMVAMTHHKCYIYTVMGTESTDVHTSHGLHLLETKLITMVDDSSMTYSSMSHDEVTAASKLFARSCNKSGMTTFKLN
;
A
#
# COMPACT_ATOMS: atom_id res chain seq x y z
N MET A 1 -2.45 -43.73 44.78
CA MET A 1 -1.94 -42.41 44.35
C MET A 1 -0.85 -42.62 43.31
N LYS A 2 -1.17 -42.51 42.02
CA LYS A 2 -0.20 -42.66 40.92
C LYS A 2 0.19 -41.26 40.41
N SER A 3 1.50 -41.06 40.27
CA SER A 3 2.21 -39.81 40.03
C SER A 3 1.86 -39.20 38.66
N LEU A 4 1.42 -37.93 38.64
CA LEU A 4 1.15 -37.14 37.43
C LEU A 4 2.42 -36.72 36.66
N LYS A 5 3.62 -37.13 37.09
CA LYS A 5 4.90 -36.66 36.49
C LYS A 5 5.37 -37.46 35.27
N ASP A 6 4.79 -38.62 34.97
CA ASP A 6 5.26 -39.47 33.86
C ASP A 6 4.61 -39.14 32.50
N SER A 7 3.56 -38.31 32.47
CA SER A 7 2.84 -37.94 31.24
C SER A 7 3.59 -36.90 30.39
N ASP A 8 4.40 -36.04 31.02
CA ASP A 8 5.07 -34.93 30.34
C ASP A 8 6.36 -35.35 29.61
N ASN A 9 6.95 -36.49 29.99
CA ASN A 9 8.19 -36.99 29.38
C ASN A 9 7.93 -37.75 28.06
N LEU A 10 6.72 -38.28 27.87
CA LEU A 10 6.35 -38.98 26.63
C LEU A 10 5.94 -38.00 25.50
N ARG A 11 5.39 -36.82 25.86
CA ARG A 11 5.06 -35.77 24.88
C ARG A 11 6.29 -35.03 24.34
N ARG A 12 7.33 -34.84 25.15
CA ARG A 12 8.58 -34.19 24.70
C ARG A 12 9.39 -35.03 23.71
N LYS A 13 9.27 -36.37 23.75
CA LYS A 13 9.98 -37.26 22.80
C LYS A 13 9.30 -37.35 21.43
N GLN A 14 8.05 -36.90 21.30
CA GLN A 14 7.31 -36.92 20.03
C GLN A 14 7.52 -35.65 19.19
N PHE A 15 7.95 -34.54 19.81
CA PHE A 15 8.23 -33.28 19.11
C PHE A 15 9.64 -33.17 18.49
N HIS A 16 10.54 -34.11 18.77
CA HIS A 16 11.90 -34.12 18.20
C HIS A 16 12.06 -34.96 16.92
N ARG A 17 10.96 -35.45 16.31
CA ARG A 17 10.99 -36.25 15.06
C ARG A 17 10.15 -35.67 13.92
N LEU A 18 9.97 -34.35 13.86
CA LEU A 18 9.24 -33.70 12.75
C LEU A 18 10.00 -32.50 12.17
N ALA A 19 11.33 -32.46 12.32
CA ALA A 19 12.15 -31.32 11.91
C ALA A 19 13.27 -31.69 10.93
N ASP A 20 13.16 -32.78 10.18
CA ASP A 20 14.23 -33.23 9.28
C ASP A 20 13.74 -33.82 7.94
N ASP A 21 12.68 -33.26 7.34
CA ASP A 21 12.40 -33.55 5.93
C ASP A 21 11.82 -32.32 5.23
N HIS A 22 12.35 -32.03 4.04
CA HIS A 22 11.91 -31.04 3.04
C HIS A 22 12.62 -29.67 2.98
N LEU A 23 13.94 -29.64 3.09
CA LEU A 23 14.79 -28.61 2.46
C LEU A 23 15.32 -29.13 1.12
N ASP A 24 14.56 -28.94 0.05
CA ASP A 24 15.06 -28.95 -1.33
C ASP A 24 14.11 -28.13 -2.20
N LEU A 25 14.24 -26.80 -2.10
CA LEU A 25 13.64 -25.84 -3.01
C LEU A 25 14.78 -25.03 -3.65
N ASP A 26 15.37 -25.69 -4.64
CA ASP A 26 15.98 -25.17 -5.87
C ASP A 26 16.46 -23.70 -5.85
N LEU A 27 17.71 -23.51 -5.39
CA LEU A 27 18.44 -22.24 -5.37
C LEU A 27 18.78 -21.69 -6.77
N GLU A 28 18.41 -22.38 -7.85
CA GLU A 28 18.67 -21.98 -9.25
C GLU A 28 17.55 -21.11 -9.86
N GLN A 29 16.32 -21.10 -9.31
CA GLN A 29 15.24 -20.25 -9.86
C GLN A 29 15.33 -18.78 -9.43
N LEU A 30 16.04 -18.46 -8.34
CA LEU A 30 16.19 -17.09 -7.83
C LEU A 30 17.23 -16.22 -8.56
N ARG A 31 17.93 -16.76 -9.58
CA ARG A 31 18.96 -16.04 -10.34
C ARG A 31 18.49 -15.40 -11.66
N ARG A 32 17.21 -15.48 -12.03
CA ARG A 32 16.71 -15.03 -13.36
C ARG A 32 15.90 -13.73 -13.41
N CYS A 33 15.91 -12.92 -12.36
CA CYS A 33 15.27 -11.60 -12.41
C CYS A 33 16.30 -10.46 -12.34
N THR A 34 17.25 -10.42 -13.26
CA THR A 34 17.98 -9.18 -13.57
C THR A 34 17.18 -8.41 -14.62
N TYR A 35 16.42 -7.42 -14.15
CA TYR A 35 15.82 -6.39 -14.99
C TYR A 35 16.95 -5.45 -15.46
N GLU A 36 17.28 -5.50 -16.75
CA GLU A 36 18.19 -4.56 -17.42
C GLU A 36 17.34 -3.42 -18.03
N PRO A 37 17.36 -2.19 -17.48
CA PRO A 37 16.77 -1.05 -18.15
C PRO A 37 17.75 -0.49 -19.18
N SER A 38 17.51 -0.72 -20.47
CA SER A 38 18.22 -0.02 -21.54
C SER A 38 17.75 1.43 -21.61
N TYR A 39 18.53 2.37 -21.07
CA TYR A 39 18.36 3.79 -21.31
C TYR A 39 19.17 4.18 -22.55
N GLU A 40 18.50 4.64 -23.62
CA GLU A 40 19.15 5.35 -24.72
C GLU A 40 19.00 6.86 -24.50
N THR A 41 20.13 7.54 -24.28
CA THR A 41 20.21 8.98 -24.05
C THR A 41 20.83 9.67 -25.26
N LEU A 42 20.00 10.52 -25.89
CA LEU A 42 20.27 11.78 -26.61
C LEU A 42 21.26 11.83 -27.79
N ALA A 43 20.78 12.37 -28.92
CA ALA A 43 21.56 13.31 -29.71
C ALA A 43 20.68 14.45 -30.25
N THR A 44 20.95 15.66 -29.72
CA THR A 44 20.51 16.94 -30.25
C THR A 44 21.38 17.32 -31.44
N THR A 45 20.80 17.69 -32.58
CA THR A 45 21.51 18.38 -33.67
C THR A 45 20.79 19.67 -34.05
N LYS A 46 21.47 20.79 -33.75
CA LYS A 46 21.18 22.13 -34.25
C LYS A 46 21.72 22.24 -35.67
N THR A 47 20.89 22.65 -36.63
CA THR A 47 21.37 23.40 -37.81
C THR A 47 20.27 24.31 -38.38
N ALA A 48 20.55 25.60 -38.46
CA ALA A 48 19.95 26.56 -39.40
C ALA A 48 21.14 27.16 -40.20
N PRO A 49 21.02 27.57 -41.49
CA PRO A 49 20.27 28.80 -41.84
C PRO A 49 19.67 28.90 -43.28
N SER A 50 18.77 29.89 -43.43
CA SER A 50 18.53 30.82 -44.58
C SER A 50 18.24 30.31 -46.01
N SER A 51 17.09 30.67 -46.61
CA SER A 51 16.93 31.91 -47.41
C SER A 51 15.54 32.12 -48.06
N THR A 52 15.12 33.38 -48.06
CA THR A 52 14.32 34.19 -49.03
C THR A 52 13.03 33.72 -49.73
N LYS A 53 12.01 34.58 -49.53
CA LYS A 53 11.03 35.20 -50.48
C LYS A 53 9.65 34.54 -50.71
N HIS A 54 8.67 35.26 -50.15
CA HIS A 54 7.33 35.63 -50.61
C HIS A 54 6.49 34.62 -51.41
N HIS A 55 5.42 34.12 -50.78
CA HIS A 55 4.09 34.08 -51.38
C HIS A 55 3.02 34.35 -50.31
N ALA A 56 2.25 35.40 -50.52
CA ALA A 56 1.05 35.69 -49.73
C ALA A 56 0.03 34.57 -49.95
N THR A 57 -0.36 33.89 -48.86
CA THR A 57 -1.49 32.98 -48.85
C THR A 57 -2.36 33.31 -47.64
N HIS A 58 -3.66 33.45 -47.90
CA HIS A 58 -4.66 33.81 -46.91
C HIS A 58 -4.73 32.75 -45.81
N HIS A 59 -4.20 33.06 -44.62
CA HIS A 59 -4.40 32.24 -43.44
C HIS A 59 -5.79 32.53 -42.88
N HIS A 60 -6.75 31.66 -43.16
CA HIS A 60 -7.90 31.51 -42.28
C HIS A 60 -7.37 31.15 -40.90
N ARG A 61 -7.53 32.07 -39.93
CA ARG A 61 -7.33 31.79 -38.52
C ARG A 61 -8.41 30.78 -38.10
N THR A 62 -8.11 29.50 -38.22
CA THR A 62 -8.81 28.50 -37.43
C THR A 62 -8.44 28.78 -35.97
N HIS A 63 -9.43 29.22 -35.19
CA HIS A 63 -9.31 29.23 -33.74
C HIS A 63 -9.12 27.78 -33.30
N GLY A 64 -7.86 27.37 -33.11
CA GLY A 64 -7.56 26.07 -32.53
C GLY A 64 -8.21 26.01 -31.16
N THR A 65 -9.11 25.05 -30.97
CA THR A 65 -9.56 24.66 -29.64
C THR A 65 -8.33 24.21 -28.88
N HIS A 66 -7.94 24.98 -27.85
CA HIS A 66 -6.92 24.54 -26.91
C HIS A 66 -7.30 23.15 -26.37
N PRO A 67 -6.35 22.24 -26.17
CA PRO A 67 -6.63 21.01 -25.44
C PRO A 67 -7.28 21.37 -24.11
N THR A 68 -8.51 20.91 -23.90
CA THR A 68 -9.14 20.91 -22.58
C THR A 68 -8.18 20.18 -21.65
N LYS A 69 -7.63 20.89 -20.66
CA LYS A 69 -6.82 20.26 -19.63
C LYS A 69 -7.68 19.22 -18.92
N GLU A 70 -7.16 18.00 -18.85
CA GLU A 70 -7.75 16.95 -18.02
C GLU A 70 -7.78 17.44 -16.56
N PRO A 71 -8.86 17.17 -15.81
CA PRO A 71 -8.91 17.49 -14.39
C PRO A 71 -7.73 16.86 -13.64
N ALA A 72 -7.18 17.59 -12.68
CA ALA A 72 -6.15 17.03 -11.81
C ALA A 72 -6.80 16.07 -10.81
N GLU A 73 -6.67 14.76 -11.05
CA GLU A 73 -7.02 13.73 -10.07
C GLU A 73 -5.95 13.74 -8.97
N THR A 74 -6.32 14.15 -7.75
CA THR A 74 -5.38 14.33 -6.62
C THR A 74 -5.79 13.51 -5.40
N ASP A 75 -6.30 12.30 -5.62
CA ASP A 75 -6.57 11.36 -4.54
C ASP A 75 -5.41 10.38 -4.34
N SER A 76 -5.13 10.05 -3.08
CA SER A 76 -4.08 9.10 -2.72
C SER A 76 -4.36 8.51 -1.35
N PHE A 77 -4.00 7.24 -1.19
CA PHE A 77 -3.99 6.59 0.11
C PHE A 77 -2.58 6.52 0.69
N SER A 78 -2.47 6.79 1.98
CA SER A 78 -1.28 6.51 2.78
C SER A 78 -1.63 5.51 3.88
N PHE A 79 -0.79 4.50 4.05
CA PHE A 79 -1.01 3.43 5.01
C PHE A 79 0.02 3.47 6.14
N LYS A 80 -0.43 3.16 7.36
CA LYS A 80 0.46 2.93 8.51
C LYS A 80 -0.04 1.75 9.32
N TYR A 81 0.89 0.96 9.84
CA TYR A 81 0.60 -0.14 10.75
C TYR A 81 1.19 0.14 12.13
N ASP A 82 0.40 -0.05 13.18
CA ASP A 82 0.83 -0.05 14.58
C ASP A 82 0.99 -1.52 15.05
N PRO A 83 2.23 -2.03 15.12
CA PRO A 83 2.47 -3.42 15.47
C PRO A 83 2.17 -3.75 16.94
N LEU A 84 2.10 -2.75 17.82
CA LEU A 84 1.82 -2.98 19.24
C LEU A 84 0.33 -3.16 19.51
N LYS A 85 -0.51 -2.60 18.64
CA LYS A 85 -1.96 -2.59 18.76
C LYS A 85 -2.64 -3.45 17.71
N HIS A 86 -1.89 -3.98 16.75
CA HIS A 86 -2.40 -4.68 15.58
C HIS A 86 -3.48 -3.85 14.86
N LEU A 87 -3.21 -2.56 14.70
CA LEU A 87 -4.08 -1.64 13.99
C LEU A 87 -3.41 -1.18 12.70
N MET A 88 -4.18 -1.06 11.64
CA MET A 88 -3.76 -0.45 10.38
C MET A 88 -4.64 0.76 10.11
N VAL A 89 -4.07 1.82 9.55
CA VAL A 89 -4.82 2.99 9.11
C VAL A 89 -4.61 3.24 7.64
N ALA A 90 -5.70 3.46 6.91
CA ALA A 90 -5.71 4.02 5.57
C ALA A 90 -6.10 5.50 5.66
N MET A 91 -5.31 6.38 5.05
CA MET A 91 -5.48 7.82 5.15
C MET A 91 -5.63 8.42 3.76
N THR A 92 -6.65 9.24 3.57
CA THR A 92 -6.80 10.13 2.40
C THR A 92 -6.48 11.57 2.83
N HIS A 93 -6.75 12.55 1.97
CA HIS A 93 -6.56 13.96 2.33
C HIS A 93 -7.39 14.37 3.57
N HIS A 94 -8.62 13.87 3.69
CA HIS A 94 -9.60 14.34 4.69
C HIS A 94 -10.11 13.25 5.62
N LYS A 95 -9.70 12.00 5.45
CA LYS A 95 -10.26 10.88 6.21
C LYS A 95 -9.16 9.92 6.66
N CYS A 96 -9.32 9.43 7.88
CA CYS A 96 -8.59 8.27 8.39
C CYS A 96 -9.56 7.12 8.61
N TYR A 97 -9.16 5.92 8.20
CA TYR A 97 -9.92 4.69 8.39
C TYR A 97 -9.06 3.70 9.17
N ILE A 98 -9.42 3.46 10.43
CA ILE A 98 -8.69 2.58 11.34
C ILE A 98 -9.33 1.19 11.28
N TYR A 99 -8.48 0.21 11.00
CA TYR A 99 -8.80 -1.21 10.91
C TYR A 99 -8.06 -1.98 11.99
N THR A 100 -8.77 -2.90 12.64
CA THR A 100 -8.17 -3.88 13.55
C THR A 100 -7.75 -5.11 12.76
N VAL A 101 -6.45 -5.38 12.71
CA VAL A 101 -5.86 -6.56 12.06
C VAL A 101 -6.09 -7.78 12.97
N MET A 102 -6.69 -8.85 12.45
CA MET A 102 -7.10 -10.00 13.27
C MET A 102 -6.74 -11.35 12.64
N GLY A 103 -6.64 -12.39 13.46
CA GLY A 103 -6.43 -13.76 12.98
C GLY A 103 -5.13 -13.92 12.20
N THR A 104 -5.22 -14.54 11.01
CA THR A 104 -4.07 -14.78 10.12
C THR A 104 -3.45 -13.49 9.58
N GLU A 105 -4.22 -12.41 9.51
CA GLU A 105 -3.74 -11.12 9.00
C GLU A 105 -2.61 -10.55 9.87
N SER A 106 -2.63 -10.86 11.17
CA SER A 106 -1.62 -10.39 12.11
C SER A 106 -0.23 -10.97 11.82
N THR A 107 -0.14 -12.14 11.18
CA THR A 107 1.13 -12.68 10.72
C THR A 107 1.47 -12.17 9.32
N ASP A 108 0.46 -12.05 8.46
CA ASP A 108 0.65 -11.71 7.05
C ASP A 108 1.13 -10.26 6.86
N VAL A 109 0.71 -9.34 7.73
CA VAL A 109 1.11 -7.92 7.73
C VAL A 109 2.63 -7.71 7.84
N HIS A 110 3.37 -8.72 8.31
CA HIS A 110 4.83 -8.69 8.42
C HIS A 110 5.56 -9.13 7.14
N THR A 111 4.82 -9.43 6.07
CA THR A 111 5.35 -9.72 4.73
C THR A 111 4.91 -8.64 3.76
N SER A 112 5.70 -8.34 2.73
CA SER A 112 5.29 -7.35 1.71
C SER A 112 3.99 -7.76 1.02
N HIS A 113 3.84 -9.06 0.72
CA HIS A 113 2.63 -9.57 0.08
C HIS A 113 1.39 -9.39 0.97
N GLY A 114 1.45 -9.83 2.23
CA GLY A 114 0.33 -9.70 3.15
C GLY A 114 0.02 -8.24 3.50
N LEU A 115 1.03 -7.37 3.58
CA LEU A 115 0.81 -5.94 3.72
C LEU A 115 0.03 -5.37 2.53
N HIS A 116 0.42 -5.68 1.28
CA HIS A 116 -0.31 -5.23 0.09
C HIS A 116 -1.74 -5.79 0.00
N LEU A 117 -1.96 -7.02 0.45
CA LEU A 117 -3.30 -7.59 0.55
C LEU A 117 -4.16 -6.79 1.54
N LEU A 118 -3.60 -6.41 2.70
CA LEU A 118 -4.30 -5.58 3.67
C LEU A 118 -4.57 -4.17 3.14
N GLU A 119 -3.60 -3.53 2.48
CA GLU A 119 -3.79 -2.22 1.84
C GLU A 119 -4.95 -2.26 0.83
N THR A 120 -4.96 -3.27 -0.04
CA THR A 120 -6.01 -3.47 -1.06
C THR A 120 -7.37 -3.74 -0.40
N LYS A 121 -7.39 -4.55 0.66
CA LYS A 121 -8.60 -4.84 1.44
C LYS A 121 -9.17 -3.55 2.05
N LEU A 122 -8.33 -2.70 2.64
CA LEU A 122 -8.77 -1.45 3.26
C LEU A 122 -9.35 -0.48 2.21
N ILE A 123 -8.73 -0.36 1.04
CA ILE A 123 -9.28 0.44 -0.08
C ILE A 123 -10.66 -0.11 -0.48
N THR A 124 -10.75 -1.42 -0.68
CA THR A 124 -12.00 -2.08 -1.08
C THR A 124 -13.11 -1.86 -0.06
N MET A 125 -12.78 -1.93 1.24
CA MET A 125 -13.73 -1.60 2.30
C MET A 125 -14.17 -0.15 2.14
N VAL A 126 -13.23 0.82 2.11
CA VAL A 126 -13.53 2.26 2.02
C VAL A 126 -14.44 2.61 0.83
N ASP A 127 -14.20 1.99 -0.32
CA ASP A 127 -14.97 2.23 -1.56
C ASP A 127 -16.31 1.49 -1.61
N ASP A 128 -16.53 0.51 -0.73
CA ASP A 128 -17.80 -0.20 -0.63
C ASP A 128 -18.88 0.71 -0.02
N SER A 129 -19.73 1.24 -0.89
CA SER A 129 -20.86 2.10 -0.51
C SER A 129 -21.87 1.46 0.44
N SER A 130 -21.86 0.13 0.59
CA SER A 130 -22.74 -0.59 1.52
C SER A 130 -22.20 -0.66 2.95
N MET A 131 -20.89 -0.39 3.12
CA MET A 131 -20.25 -0.40 4.42
C MET A 131 -20.62 0.83 5.24
N THR A 132 -20.90 0.62 6.52
CA THR A 132 -21.12 1.69 7.49
C THR A 132 -19.95 1.75 8.46
N TYR A 133 -19.47 2.96 8.73
CA TYR A 133 -18.34 3.18 9.63
C TYR A 133 -18.77 3.98 10.84
N SER A 134 -18.17 3.65 11.98
CA SER A 134 -18.34 4.46 13.18
C SER A 134 -17.31 5.58 13.19
N SER A 135 -17.77 6.82 13.36
CA SER A 135 -16.85 7.95 13.59
C SER A 135 -16.12 7.75 14.91
N MET A 136 -14.85 8.14 14.97
CA MET A 136 -14.03 8.13 16.19
C MET A 136 -13.67 9.56 16.58
N SER A 137 -13.85 9.87 17.87
CA SER A 137 -13.35 11.09 18.47
C SER A 137 -11.83 11.09 18.58
N HIS A 138 -11.24 12.26 18.77
CA HIS A 138 -9.78 12.40 18.93
C HIS A 138 -9.24 11.58 20.12
N ASP A 139 -9.96 11.57 21.23
CA ASP A 139 -9.56 10.85 22.44
C ASP A 139 -9.58 9.33 22.20
N GLU A 140 -10.57 8.83 21.47
CA GLU A 140 -10.65 7.41 21.08
C GLU A 140 -9.49 7.01 20.16
N VAL A 141 -9.15 7.85 19.16
CA VAL A 141 -8.00 7.60 18.28
C VAL A 141 -6.71 7.58 19.08
N THR A 142 -6.56 8.50 20.04
CA THR A 142 -5.38 8.59 20.90
C THR A 142 -5.25 7.40 21.85
N ALA A 143 -6.38 6.91 22.38
CA ALA A 143 -6.43 5.70 23.18
C ALA A 143 -6.12 4.45 22.35
N ALA A 144 -6.59 4.39 21.10
CA ALA A 144 -6.35 3.29 20.18
C ALA A 144 -4.87 3.22 19.77
N SER A 145 -4.32 4.33 19.25
CA SER A 145 -2.92 4.41 18.85
C SER A 145 -2.38 5.85 18.88
N LYS A 146 -1.31 6.06 19.66
CA LYS A 146 -0.55 7.32 19.67
C LYS A 146 0.11 7.61 18.31
N LEU A 147 0.44 6.57 17.54
CA LEU A 147 1.00 6.71 16.19
C LEU A 147 -0.04 7.35 15.25
N PHE A 148 -1.30 6.91 15.38
CA PHE A 148 -2.39 7.38 14.53
C PHE A 148 -2.91 8.74 14.98
N ALA A 149 -2.97 9.04 16.27
CA ALA A 149 -3.35 10.36 16.76
C ALA A 149 -2.56 11.50 16.08
N ARG A 150 -1.25 11.32 15.88
CA ARG A 150 -0.42 12.32 15.19
C ARG A 150 -0.75 12.46 13.71
N SER A 151 -1.09 11.35 13.07
CA SER A 151 -1.31 11.31 11.62
C SER A 151 -2.74 11.75 11.27
N CYS A 152 -3.70 11.36 12.10
CA CYS A 152 -5.15 11.47 11.90
C CYS A 152 -5.79 12.70 12.56
N ASN A 153 -5.08 13.41 13.45
CA ASN A 153 -5.60 14.62 14.09
C ASN A 153 -5.19 15.92 13.37
N LYS A 154 -5.07 15.89 12.05
CA LYS A 154 -4.87 17.12 11.27
C LYS A 154 -6.20 17.86 11.17
N SER A 155 -6.16 19.19 11.16
CA SER A 155 -7.36 20.01 11.03
C SER A 155 -8.17 19.61 9.79
N GLY A 156 -9.48 19.38 9.99
CA GLY A 156 -10.39 18.98 8.92
C GLY A 156 -10.36 17.50 8.54
N MET A 157 -9.64 16.66 9.29
CA MET A 157 -9.67 15.20 9.09
C MET A 157 -10.70 14.52 9.99
N THR A 158 -11.53 13.67 9.40
CA THR A 158 -12.48 12.81 10.14
C THR A 158 -11.91 11.41 10.25
N THR A 159 -12.03 10.78 11.42
CA THR A 159 -11.54 9.40 11.62
C THR A 159 -12.70 8.43 11.79
N PHE A 160 -12.57 7.26 11.18
CA PHE A 160 -13.56 6.21 11.17
C PHE A 160 -12.96 4.87 11.61
N LYS A 161 -13.76 4.02 12.23
CA LYS A 161 -13.46 2.63 12.54
C LYS A 161 -14.13 1.70 11.52
N LEU A 162 -13.36 0.77 10.97
CA LEU A 162 -13.80 -0.15 9.90
C LEU A 162 -14.36 -1.49 10.39
N ASN A 163 -13.92 -2.00 11.55
CA ASN A 163 -14.38 -3.27 12.15
C ASN A 163 -14.24 -3.28 13.68
#